data_AF-A0A9E0V9H6-F1
#
_entry.id   AF-A0A9E0V9H6-F1
#
_cell.length_a   1.000
_cell.length_b   1.000
_cell.length_c   1.000
_cell.angle_alpha   90.00
_cell.angle_beta   90.00
_cell.angle_gamma   90.00
#
_symmetry.space_group_name_H-M   'P 1'
#
loop_
_entity.id
_entity.type
_entity.pdbx_description
1 polymer ?
#
loop_
_entity_poly.entity_id
_entity_poly.type
_entity_poly.pdbx_seq_one_letter_code
_entity_poly.pdbx_strand_id
1 'polypeptide(L)'
;MLMTLLDNGGQCSDTEIAKNLLIRDESQIDYYRNITNNMVGKVLRNHGLVERDKDTKTYTLIDFDSLEEDEIAALKELCLKKLEEFLDKRGKLVYQHRRKSAGYISGTLRYEVLKRAKFRCELCGISAYEKALEVDHIVPRNHGGSDDVSNLQALCYSCNAMKRDRDDTDFRKVRESYEHRERDCVFCEIDKSRILAENQLGYVIFDNYPVTQLHSLIIPKRHVPTYFELGQAEINACNQLLQYAKGGSLHHDKSITGFNIGINNGESAGQTIFHCHIHLIPRRRGDVDNPRGGVRHVILGKGNY
;
A
#
# COMPACT_ATOMS: atom_id res chain seq x y z
N MET A 1 -17.78 7.55 26.93
CA MET A 1 -18.00 8.96 27.30
C MET A 1 -19.18 9.13 28.24
N LEU A 2 -20.44 8.93 27.81
CA LEU A 2 -21.60 9.13 28.70
C LEU A 2 -21.55 8.27 29.96
N MET A 3 -21.24 6.98 29.84
CA MET A 3 -21.05 6.09 31.01
C MET A 3 -19.98 6.65 31.97
N THR A 4 -18.81 7.00 31.45
CA THR A 4 -17.71 7.56 32.25
C THR A 4 -18.08 8.86 32.96
N LEU A 5 -18.89 9.71 32.33
CA LEU A 5 -19.40 10.94 32.96
C LEU A 5 -20.40 10.61 34.08
N LEU A 6 -21.31 9.65 33.85
CA LEU A 6 -22.28 9.23 34.87
C LEU A 6 -21.58 8.60 36.09
N ASP A 7 -20.59 7.73 35.85
CA ASP A 7 -19.83 7.06 36.90
C ASP A 7 -18.99 8.03 37.75
N ASN A 8 -18.66 9.21 37.21
CA ASN A 8 -17.88 10.25 37.89
C ASN A 8 -18.73 11.47 38.30
N GLY A 9 -20.03 11.28 38.56
CA GLY A 9 -20.89 12.35 39.10
C GLY A 9 -21.13 13.51 38.13
N GLY A 10 -21.05 13.26 36.82
CA GLY A 10 -21.32 14.22 35.75
C GLY A 10 -20.10 15.00 35.26
N GLN A 11 -18.92 14.83 35.86
CA GLN A 11 -17.70 15.54 35.44
C GLN A 11 -16.51 14.57 35.36
N CYS A 12 -15.73 14.65 34.29
CA CYS A 12 -14.57 13.79 34.10
C CYS A 12 -13.57 14.48 33.14
N SER A 13 -12.27 14.23 33.33
CA SER A 13 -11.25 14.73 32.41
C SER A 13 -11.33 14.04 31.05
N ASP A 14 -10.94 14.76 29.99
CA ASP A 14 -10.82 14.21 28.64
C ASP A 14 -9.92 12.96 28.59
N THR A 15 -8.84 12.96 29.38
CA THR A 15 -7.87 11.88 29.50
C THR A 15 -8.50 10.63 30.09
N GLU A 16 -9.34 10.77 31.10
CA GLU A 16 -10.00 9.65 31.76
C GLU A 16 -11.15 9.08 30.94
N ILE A 17 -11.86 9.94 30.20
CA ILE A 17 -12.80 9.52 29.15
C ILE A 17 -12.05 8.72 28.06
N ALA A 18 -10.90 9.21 27.60
CA ALA A 18 -10.10 8.53 26.58
C ALA A 18 -9.59 7.16 27.04
N LYS A 19 -9.10 7.04 28.28
CA LYS A 19 -8.69 5.74 28.87
C LYS A 19 -9.85 4.74 28.87
N ASN A 20 -11.04 5.18 29.26
CA ASN A 20 -12.22 4.32 29.29
C ASN A 20 -12.71 3.90 27.90
N LEU A 21 -12.55 4.76 26.89
CA LEU A 21 -12.82 4.39 25.50
C LEU A 21 -11.78 3.39 24.97
N LEU A 22 -10.49 3.59 25.29
CA LEU A 22 -9.39 2.73 24.86
C LEU A 22 -9.57 1.28 25.35
N ILE A 23 -10.08 1.09 26.57
CA ILE A 23 -10.37 -0.24 27.14
C ILE A 23 -11.42 -1.01 26.33
N ARG A 24 -12.25 -0.33 25.52
CA ARG A 24 -13.30 -0.94 24.69
C ARG A 24 -12.96 -0.98 23.20
N ASP A 25 -11.84 -0.40 22.79
CA ASP A 25 -11.42 -0.40 21.38
C ASP A 25 -10.74 -1.73 21.04
N GLU A 26 -11.48 -2.63 20.39
CA GLU A 26 -11.00 -3.96 20.01
C GLU A 26 -9.69 -3.92 19.20
N SER A 27 -9.50 -2.92 18.34
CA SER A 27 -8.29 -2.80 17.52
C SER A 27 -7.06 -2.48 18.37
N GLN A 28 -7.21 -1.62 19.37
CA GLN A 28 -6.15 -1.26 20.30
C GLN A 28 -5.86 -2.40 21.27
N ILE A 29 -6.90 -3.10 21.72
CA ILE A 29 -6.77 -4.30 22.55
C ILE A 29 -5.98 -5.36 21.78
N ASP A 30 -6.30 -5.62 20.52
CA ASP A 30 -5.59 -6.59 19.68
C ASP A 30 -4.13 -6.20 19.43
N TYR A 31 -3.85 -4.91 19.20
CA TYR A 31 -2.50 -4.40 19.09
C TYR A 31 -1.69 -4.67 20.38
N TYR A 32 -2.20 -4.25 21.54
CA TYR A 32 -1.51 -4.47 22.81
C TYR A 32 -1.43 -5.95 23.18
N ARG A 33 -2.41 -6.78 22.80
CA ARG A 33 -2.35 -8.23 22.95
C ARG A 33 -1.14 -8.81 22.22
N ASN A 34 -0.88 -8.35 20.99
CA ASN A 34 0.29 -8.80 20.21
C ASN A 34 1.61 -8.35 20.87
N ILE A 35 1.69 -7.09 21.31
CA ILE A 35 2.86 -6.55 22.03
C ILE A 35 3.12 -7.33 23.32
N THR A 36 2.09 -7.55 24.13
CA THR A 36 2.18 -8.33 25.37
C THR A 36 2.68 -9.74 25.08
N ASN A 37 2.21 -10.40 24.02
CA ASN A 37 2.64 -11.76 23.71
C ASN A 37 4.10 -11.86 23.25
N ASN A 38 4.55 -10.93 22.41
CA ASN A 38 5.85 -11.00 21.75
C ASN A 38 6.97 -10.34 22.56
N MET A 39 6.65 -9.37 23.42
CA MET A 39 7.62 -8.62 24.20
C MET A 39 7.53 -9.01 25.67
N VAL A 40 6.55 -8.45 26.40
CA VAL A 40 6.48 -8.56 27.87
C VAL A 40 6.32 -10.03 28.31
N GLY A 41 5.32 -10.71 27.77
CA GLY A 41 5.04 -12.11 28.06
C GLY A 41 6.16 -13.04 27.62
N LYS A 42 6.86 -12.76 26.51
CA LYS A 42 8.04 -13.53 26.10
C LYS A 42 9.18 -13.39 27.11
N VAL A 43 9.47 -12.15 27.54
CA VAL A 43 10.52 -11.87 28.52
C VAL A 43 10.19 -12.54 29.85
N LEU A 44 8.98 -12.35 30.38
CA LEU A 44 8.58 -12.94 31.67
C LEU A 44 8.61 -14.48 31.64
N ARG A 45 8.20 -15.11 30.53
CA ARG A 45 8.34 -16.57 30.33
C ARG A 45 9.81 -17.01 30.31
N ASN A 46 10.67 -16.28 29.59
CA ASN A 46 12.10 -16.60 29.51
C ASN A 46 12.80 -16.48 30.87
N HIS A 47 12.30 -15.62 31.76
CA HIS A 47 12.77 -15.49 33.13
C HIS A 47 12.09 -16.46 34.11
N GLY A 48 11.19 -17.33 33.64
CA GLY A 48 10.49 -18.30 34.49
C GLY A 48 9.58 -17.65 35.52
N LEU A 49 9.00 -16.49 35.23
CA LEU A 49 8.12 -15.77 36.16
C LEU A 49 6.64 -16.06 35.88
N VAL A 50 6.28 -16.29 34.62
CA VAL A 50 4.91 -16.55 34.20
C VAL A 50 4.83 -17.74 33.27
N GLU A 51 3.72 -18.44 33.31
CA GLU A 51 3.31 -19.41 32.31
C GLU A 51 2.19 -18.84 31.43
N ARG A 52 2.01 -19.42 30.24
CA ARG A 52 0.92 -19.04 29.35
C ARG A 52 0.25 -20.25 28.75
N ASP A 53 -1.02 -20.40 29.03
CA ASP A 53 -1.86 -21.43 28.45
C ASP A 53 -2.07 -21.19 26.94
N LYS A 54 -1.90 -22.25 26.14
CA LYS A 54 -1.94 -22.13 24.68
C LYS A 54 -3.35 -22.03 24.12
N ASP A 55 -4.36 -22.50 24.84
CA ASP A 55 -5.73 -22.62 24.35
C ASP A 55 -6.56 -21.43 24.81
N THR A 56 -6.52 -21.14 26.12
CA THR A 56 -7.22 -20.01 26.76
C THR A 56 -6.49 -18.67 26.59
N LYS A 57 -5.20 -18.70 26.19
CA LYS A 57 -4.32 -17.52 26.05
C LYS A 57 -4.08 -16.75 27.36
N THR A 58 -4.37 -17.37 28.49
CA THR A 58 -4.24 -16.80 29.84
C THR A 58 -2.77 -16.84 30.31
N TYR A 59 -2.36 -15.82 31.06
CA TYR A 59 -1.07 -15.77 31.75
C TYR A 59 -1.27 -16.06 33.24
N THR A 60 -0.39 -16.88 33.81
CA THR A 60 -0.38 -17.21 35.24
C THR A 60 0.99 -16.89 35.82
N LEU A 61 1.03 -16.20 36.95
CA LEU A 61 2.29 -15.99 37.68
C LEU A 61 2.63 -17.30 38.42
N ILE A 62 3.86 -17.77 38.26
CA ILE A 62 4.32 -19.01 38.89
C ILE A 62 4.34 -18.79 40.42
N ASP A 63 3.87 -19.79 41.17
CA ASP A 63 3.82 -19.80 42.63
C ASP A 63 2.97 -18.67 43.28
N PHE A 64 2.05 -18.06 42.53
CA PHE A 64 1.21 -16.97 43.06
C PHE A 64 0.40 -17.39 44.30
N ASP A 65 -0.12 -18.62 44.33
CA ASP A 65 -0.92 -19.14 45.45
C ASP A 65 -0.13 -19.30 46.75
N SER A 66 1.20 -19.17 46.70
CA SER A 66 2.08 -19.21 47.87
C SER A 66 2.40 -17.84 48.48
N LEU A 67 1.91 -16.76 47.86
CA LEU A 67 2.15 -15.39 48.30
C LEU A 67 1.06 -14.92 49.26
N GLU A 68 1.47 -14.35 50.39
CA GLU A 68 0.57 -13.68 51.33
C GLU A 68 0.21 -12.26 50.85
N GLU A 69 -0.88 -11.67 51.39
CA GLU A 69 -1.37 -10.36 50.93
C GLU A 69 -0.34 -9.23 51.09
N ASP A 70 0.45 -9.27 52.15
CA ASP A 70 1.53 -8.33 52.44
C ASP A 70 2.72 -8.51 51.49
N GLU A 71 3.06 -9.74 51.14
CA GLU A 71 4.07 -10.04 50.12
C GLU A 71 3.63 -9.55 48.73
N ILE A 72 2.37 -9.75 48.36
CA ILE A 72 1.80 -9.22 47.11
C ILE A 72 1.87 -7.69 47.10
N ALA A 73 1.54 -7.03 48.21
CA ALA A 73 1.63 -5.58 48.33
C ALA A 73 3.07 -5.09 48.18
N ALA A 74 4.03 -5.74 48.86
CA ALA A 74 5.45 -5.42 48.76
C ALA A 74 5.99 -5.62 47.33
N LEU A 75 5.59 -6.68 46.64
CA LEU A 75 5.97 -6.93 45.24
C LEU A 75 5.38 -5.88 44.28
N LYS A 76 4.14 -5.45 44.50
CA LYS A 76 3.52 -4.35 43.73
C LYS A 76 4.26 -3.04 43.94
N GLU A 77 4.61 -2.73 45.19
CA GLU A 77 5.38 -1.53 45.52
C GLU A 77 6.78 -1.58 44.87
N LEU A 78 7.44 -2.73 44.89
CA LEU A 78 8.72 -2.93 44.22
C LEU A 78 8.61 -2.72 42.70
N CYS A 79 7.56 -3.26 42.08
CA CYS A 79 7.28 -3.07 40.66
C CYS A 79 7.03 -1.59 40.32
N LEU A 80 6.23 -0.89 41.13
CA LEU A 80 5.95 0.54 40.96
C LEU A 80 7.22 1.37 41.10
N LYS A 81 8.01 1.12 42.14
CA LYS A 81 9.29 1.79 42.36
C LYS A 81 10.25 1.56 41.19
N LYS A 82 10.33 0.34 40.65
CA LYS A 82 11.15 0.03 39.47
C LYS A 82 10.65 0.74 38.22
N LEU A 83 9.34 0.87 38.06
CA LEU A 83 8.73 1.62 36.96
C LEU A 83 9.07 3.11 37.07
N GLU A 84 8.93 3.69 38.26
CA GLU A 84 9.28 5.08 38.54
C GLU A 84 10.78 5.33 38.33
N GLU A 85 11.66 4.49 38.89
CA GLU A 85 13.11 4.54 38.65
C GLU A 85 13.45 4.47 37.15
N PHE A 86 12.73 3.63 36.39
CA PHE A 86 12.90 3.52 34.94
C PHE A 86 12.46 4.79 34.20
N LEU A 87 11.34 5.40 34.62
CA LEU A 87 10.82 6.65 34.07
C LEU A 87 11.71 7.85 34.41
N ASP A 88 12.24 7.91 35.63
CA ASP A 88 13.11 8.98 36.11
C ASP A 88 14.49 8.93 35.45
N LYS A 89 15.12 7.75 35.36
CA LYS A 89 16.44 7.57 34.72
C LYS A 89 16.47 8.01 33.26
N ARG A 90 15.34 7.93 32.57
CA ARG A 90 15.22 8.34 31.16
C ARG A 90 14.44 9.66 30.99
N GLY A 91 14.02 10.28 32.09
CA GLY A 91 13.28 11.55 32.17
C GLY A 91 11.89 11.54 31.52
N LYS A 92 11.19 12.68 31.59
CA LYS A 92 9.96 12.96 30.81
C LYS A 92 10.16 12.83 29.28
N LEU A 93 11.40 12.63 28.83
CA LEU A 93 11.82 12.36 27.45
C LEU A 93 11.48 10.95 26.95
N VAL A 94 11.27 9.94 27.82
CA VAL A 94 10.79 8.59 27.42
C VAL A 94 9.49 8.70 26.63
N TYR A 95 8.61 9.59 27.08
CA TYR A 95 7.37 9.90 26.39
C TYR A 95 7.55 10.96 25.31
N GLN A 96 8.65 11.73 25.22
CA GLN A 96 8.85 12.63 24.09
C GLN A 96 9.24 11.87 22.81
N HIS A 97 9.99 10.78 22.90
CA HIS A 97 10.27 9.92 21.74
C HIS A 97 9.04 9.12 21.29
N ARG A 98 8.09 8.81 22.19
CA ARG A 98 6.79 8.21 21.84
C ARG A 98 5.72 9.24 21.47
N ARG A 99 5.74 10.45 22.03
CA ARG A 99 4.85 11.57 21.67
C ARG A 99 5.22 12.20 20.33
N LYS A 100 6.50 12.15 19.93
CA LYS A 100 6.92 12.62 18.61
C LYS A 100 6.50 11.66 17.49
N SER A 101 6.17 10.40 17.77
CA SER A 101 5.84 9.40 16.74
C SER A 101 4.42 8.82 16.84
N ALA A 102 3.66 9.07 17.90
CA ALA A 102 2.26 8.65 18.05
C ALA A 102 1.32 9.85 18.16
N GLY A 103 1.19 10.63 17.09
CA GLY A 103 0.10 11.59 16.99
C GLY A 103 -1.09 10.95 16.29
N TYR A 104 -2.24 10.99 16.94
CA TYR A 104 -3.54 10.65 16.35
C TYR A 104 -3.81 11.63 15.18
N ILE A 105 -3.76 11.13 13.95
CA ILE A 105 -4.29 11.87 12.80
C ILE A 105 -5.80 11.90 12.99
N SER A 106 -6.39 13.10 13.08
CA SER A 106 -7.82 13.23 13.33
C SER A 106 -8.62 12.47 12.27
N GLY A 107 -9.77 11.88 12.66
CA GLY A 107 -10.62 11.15 11.71
C GLY A 107 -10.99 11.99 10.48
N THR A 108 -11.18 13.30 10.67
CA THR A 108 -11.41 14.28 9.59
C THR A 108 -10.21 14.38 8.66
N LEU A 109 -9.00 14.57 9.20
CA LEU A 109 -7.77 14.69 8.42
C LEU A 109 -7.45 13.39 7.66
N ARG A 110 -7.67 12.25 8.32
CA ARG A 110 -7.56 10.92 7.71
C ARG A 110 -8.52 10.79 6.53
N TYR A 111 -9.78 11.19 6.71
CA TYR A 111 -10.78 11.15 5.64
C TYR A 111 -10.42 12.09 4.49
N GLU A 112 -9.93 13.30 4.75
CA GLU A 112 -9.48 14.23 3.72
C GLU A 112 -8.31 13.69 2.90
N VAL A 113 -7.32 13.07 3.54
CA VAL A 113 -6.18 12.45 2.84
C VAL A 113 -6.63 11.25 2.02
N LEU A 114 -7.50 10.39 2.57
CA LEU A 114 -8.05 9.24 1.82
C LEU A 114 -8.93 9.71 0.63
N LYS A 115 -9.76 10.73 0.83
CA LYS A 115 -10.59 11.34 -0.22
C LYS A 115 -9.71 11.98 -1.30
N ARG A 116 -8.65 12.71 -0.92
CA ARG A 116 -7.64 13.25 -1.84
C ARG A 116 -7.03 12.13 -2.67
N ALA A 117 -6.65 11.02 -2.03
CA ALA A 117 -6.09 9.85 -2.68
C ALA A 117 -7.12 8.99 -3.45
N LYS A 118 -8.39 9.43 -3.52
CA LYS A 118 -9.51 8.67 -4.12
C LYS A 118 -9.61 7.24 -3.57
N PHE A 119 -9.35 7.07 -2.29
CA PHE A 119 -9.32 5.79 -1.59
C PHE A 119 -8.41 4.75 -2.27
N ARG A 120 -7.23 5.18 -2.73
CA ARG A 120 -6.21 4.31 -3.31
C ARG A 120 -4.85 4.57 -2.67
N CYS A 121 -4.01 3.53 -2.64
CA CYS A 121 -2.62 3.67 -2.24
C CYS A 121 -1.87 4.58 -3.22
N GLU A 122 -1.28 5.66 -2.73
CA GLU A 122 -0.51 6.62 -3.51
C GLU A 122 0.83 6.05 -4.01
N LEU A 123 1.30 4.90 -3.47
CA LEU A 123 2.46 4.17 -4.00
C LEU A 123 2.12 3.14 -5.08
N CYS A 124 1.16 2.23 -4.83
CA CYS A 124 0.91 1.08 -5.72
C CYS A 124 -0.44 1.12 -6.46
N GLY A 125 -1.29 2.11 -6.16
CA GLY A 125 -2.59 2.29 -6.81
C GLY A 125 -3.71 1.35 -6.33
N ILE A 126 -3.43 0.39 -5.45
CA ILE A 126 -4.43 -0.57 -4.96
C ILE A 126 -5.57 0.15 -4.24
N SER A 127 -6.79 -0.33 -4.46
CA SER A 127 -8.00 0.25 -3.89
C SER A 127 -8.13 -0.05 -2.40
N ALA A 128 -8.72 0.88 -1.63
CA ALA A 128 -9.13 0.64 -0.24
C ALA A 128 -10.12 -0.52 -0.10
N TYR A 129 -10.88 -0.82 -1.16
CA TYR A 129 -11.79 -1.97 -1.21
C TYR A 129 -11.05 -3.30 -1.35
N GLU A 130 -9.85 -3.28 -1.93
CA GLU A 130 -9.02 -4.47 -2.13
C GLU A 130 -8.00 -4.64 -1.00
N LYS A 131 -7.54 -3.54 -0.40
CA LYS A 131 -6.50 -3.54 0.63
C LYS A 131 -6.63 -2.36 1.56
N ALA A 132 -6.56 -2.61 2.87
CA ALA A 132 -6.63 -1.55 3.87
C ALA A 132 -5.56 -0.47 3.63
N LEU A 133 -6.00 0.78 3.66
CA LEU A 133 -5.14 1.97 3.55
C LEU A 133 -4.90 2.61 4.91
N GLU A 134 -3.70 3.15 5.05
CA GLU A 134 -3.18 3.88 6.19
C GLU A 134 -2.77 5.27 5.72
N VAL A 135 -2.84 6.25 6.62
CA VAL A 135 -2.31 7.59 6.36
C VAL A 135 -0.97 7.68 7.07
N ASP A 136 0.10 7.87 6.29
CA ASP A 136 1.49 7.94 6.73
C ASP A 136 2.08 9.33 6.48
N HIS A 137 3.11 9.70 7.22
CA HIS A 137 3.85 10.94 7.04
C HIS A 137 4.89 10.81 5.93
N ILE A 138 4.99 11.80 5.04
CA ILE A 138 6.01 11.86 3.99
C ILE A 138 7.37 12.02 4.62
N VAL A 139 7.63 13.16 5.26
CA VAL A 139 8.76 13.33 6.16
C VAL A 139 8.36 12.67 7.48
N PRO A 140 9.07 11.62 7.92
CA PRO A 140 8.77 10.99 9.20
C PRO A 140 8.84 12.02 10.32
N ARG A 141 7.93 11.94 11.30
CA ARG A 141 7.93 12.88 12.44
C ARG A 141 9.25 12.87 13.22
N ASN A 142 9.94 11.73 13.26
CA ASN A 142 11.27 11.60 13.89
C ASN A 142 12.36 12.43 13.17
N HIS A 143 12.10 12.85 11.93
CA HIS A 143 12.91 13.78 11.13
C HIS A 143 12.27 15.18 11.03
N GLY A 144 11.29 15.52 11.88
CA GLY A 144 10.68 16.85 11.93
C GLY A 144 9.43 17.05 11.06
N GLY A 145 8.85 15.99 10.52
CA GLY A 145 7.62 16.07 9.73
C GLY A 145 6.40 16.59 10.53
N SER A 146 5.64 17.51 9.93
CA SER A 146 4.42 18.09 10.51
C SER A 146 3.18 17.19 10.31
N ASP A 147 2.10 17.50 11.04
CA ASP A 147 0.75 16.94 10.84
C ASP A 147 -0.07 17.69 9.81
N ASP A 148 0.56 18.57 9.03
CA ASP A 148 -0.13 19.25 7.95
C ASP A 148 -0.59 18.21 6.90
N VAL A 149 -1.76 18.44 6.28
CA VAL A 149 -2.23 17.62 5.14
C VAL A 149 -1.15 17.53 4.05
N SER A 150 -0.32 18.57 3.95
CA SER A 150 0.83 18.66 3.06
C SER A 150 2.02 17.77 3.46
N ASN A 151 1.94 16.99 4.53
CA ASN A 151 2.96 16.02 4.91
C ASN A 151 2.36 14.62 5.09
N LEU A 152 1.11 14.41 4.67
CA LEU A 152 0.39 13.14 4.81
C LEU A 152 0.13 12.49 3.45
N GLN A 153 0.20 11.16 3.40
CA GLN A 153 -0.06 10.34 2.21
C GLN A 153 -0.79 9.04 2.53
N ALA A 154 -1.60 8.54 1.60
CA ALA A 154 -2.37 7.31 1.76
C ALA A 154 -1.60 6.11 1.18
N LEU A 155 -1.23 5.14 2.01
CA LEU A 155 -0.50 3.93 1.59
C LEU A 155 -1.24 2.67 2.01
N CYS A 156 -1.17 1.58 1.25
CA CYS A 156 -1.64 0.29 1.75
C CYS A 156 -0.67 -0.25 2.82
N TYR A 157 -1.17 -1.08 3.74
CA TYR A 157 -0.35 -1.58 4.86
C TYR A 157 1.01 -2.18 4.42
N SER A 158 1.05 -2.85 3.26
CA SER A 158 2.30 -3.44 2.74
C SER A 158 3.27 -2.38 2.22
N CYS A 159 2.78 -1.38 1.49
CA CYS A 159 3.58 -0.27 0.99
C CYS A 159 4.13 0.56 2.16
N ASN A 160 3.29 0.79 3.17
CA ASN A 160 3.69 1.50 4.37
C ASN A 160 4.78 0.74 5.15
N ALA A 161 4.59 -0.57 5.35
CA ALA A 161 5.58 -1.42 6.02
C ALA A 161 6.93 -1.50 5.27
N MET A 162 6.93 -1.34 3.94
CA MET A 162 8.14 -1.34 3.12
C MET A 162 8.92 -0.02 3.21
N LYS A 163 8.22 1.12 3.34
CA LYS A 163 8.83 2.47 3.42
C LYS A 163 9.78 2.59 4.62
N ARG A 164 9.35 2.12 5.80
CA ARG A 164 10.06 2.31 7.09
C ARG A 164 10.40 3.81 7.34
N ASP A 165 11.06 4.08 8.45
CA ASP A 165 11.49 5.41 8.91
C ASP A 165 12.70 5.98 8.15
N ARG A 166 13.13 5.37 7.03
CA ARG A 166 14.33 5.73 6.27
C ARG A 166 14.07 6.40 4.93
N ASP A 167 12.80 6.52 4.53
CA ASP A 167 12.41 7.03 3.22
C ASP A 167 11.43 8.21 3.41
N ASP A 168 11.84 9.40 2.99
CA ASP A 168 11.07 10.64 3.02
C ASP A 168 10.41 10.98 1.67
N THR A 169 10.34 10.00 0.76
CA THR A 169 9.77 10.20 -0.57
C THR A 169 8.31 10.69 -0.50
N ASP A 170 8.08 11.83 -1.14
CA ASP A 170 6.78 12.43 -1.34
C ASP A 170 6.03 11.75 -2.50
N PHE A 171 5.27 10.70 -2.19
CA PHE A 171 4.48 10.00 -3.21
C PHE A 171 3.28 10.83 -3.73
N ARG A 172 3.02 12.03 -3.20
CA ARG A 172 2.02 12.94 -3.80
C ARG A 172 2.54 13.55 -5.10
N LYS A 173 3.85 13.85 -5.17
CA LYS A 173 4.49 14.29 -6.43
C LYS A 173 4.51 13.19 -7.47
N VAL A 174 4.51 11.93 -7.05
CA VAL A 174 4.30 10.79 -7.97
C VAL A 174 2.91 10.87 -8.59
N ARG A 175 1.90 11.31 -7.85
CA ARG A 175 0.55 11.54 -8.40
C ARG A 175 0.49 12.68 -9.41
N GLU A 176 1.13 13.82 -9.12
CA GLU A 176 1.26 14.93 -10.07
C GLU A 176 2.04 14.52 -11.32
N SER A 177 3.07 13.68 -11.14
CA SER A 177 3.83 13.14 -12.28
C SER A 177 2.94 12.35 -13.22
N TYR A 178 1.92 11.61 -12.72
CA TYR A 178 0.96 10.87 -13.55
C TYR A 178 0.07 11.75 -14.43
N GLU A 179 0.01 13.06 -14.16
CA GLU A 179 -0.72 14.01 -14.99
C GLU A 179 0.17 14.60 -16.10
N HIS A 180 1.47 14.28 -16.15
CA HIS A 180 2.35 14.78 -17.20
C HIS A 180 1.87 14.33 -18.58
N ARG A 181 1.71 15.31 -19.47
CA ARG A 181 1.34 15.15 -20.88
C ARG A 181 2.28 15.99 -21.72
N GLU A 182 2.58 15.50 -22.91
CA GLU A 182 3.37 16.22 -23.90
C GLU A 182 2.46 16.74 -25.01
N ARG A 183 2.66 17.99 -25.41
CA ARG A 183 1.95 18.58 -26.56
C ARG A 183 2.41 17.90 -27.84
N ASP A 184 1.54 17.82 -28.83
CA ASP A 184 1.82 17.18 -30.13
C ASP A 184 2.04 15.66 -30.06
N CYS A 185 1.92 15.05 -28.87
CA CYS A 185 1.94 13.60 -28.72
C CYS A 185 0.56 13.02 -29.07
N VAL A 186 0.52 12.16 -30.09
CA VAL A 186 -0.70 11.52 -30.62
C VAL A 186 -1.49 10.72 -29.58
N PHE A 187 -0.83 10.20 -28.55
CA PHE A 187 -1.47 9.48 -27.44
C PHE A 187 -1.93 10.43 -26.33
N CYS A 188 -1.17 11.49 -26.05
CA CYS A 188 -1.62 12.52 -25.12
C CYS A 188 -2.86 13.26 -25.64
N GLU A 189 -2.99 13.42 -26.95
CA GLU A 189 -4.10 14.14 -27.60
C GLU A 189 -5.13 13.21 -28.23
N ILE A 190 -5.15 11.94 -27.84
CA ILE A 190 -6.06 10.93 -28.39
C ILE A 190 -7.53 11.36 -28.22
N ASP A 191 -8.32 11.18 -29.28
CA ASP A 191 -9.77 11.31 -29.18
C ASP A 191 -10.34 10.25 -28.23
N LYS A 192 -11.04 10.69 -27.19
CA LYS A 192 -11.65 9.82 -26.17
C LYS A 192 -12.66 8.84 -26.78
N SER A 193 -13.25 9.14 -27.93
CA SER A 193 -14.15 8.22 -28.63
C SER A 193 -13.47 6.91 -29.05
N ARG A 194 -12.14 6.91 -29.20
CA ARG A 194 -11.34 5.75 -29.59
C ARG A 194 -10.99 4.83 -28.42
N ILE A 195 -11.24 5.25 -27.19
CA ILE A 195 -10.89 4.50 -25.98
C ILE A 195 -11.90 3.36 -25.78
N LEU A 196 -11.42 2.13 -25.86
CA LEU A 196 -12.22 0.92 -25.66
C LEU A 196 -12.50 0.66 -24.18
N ALA A 197 -11.49 0.90 -23.35
CA ALA A 197 -11.55 0.80 -21.90
C ALA A 197 -10.43 1.63 -21.30
N GLU A 198 -10.66 2.16 -20.10
CA GLU A 198 -9.64 2.86 -19.35
C GLU A 198 -9.75 2.56 -17.86
N ASN A 199 -8.64 2.71 -17.16
CA ASN A 199 -8.61 2.80 -15.71
C ASN A 199 -7.98 4.13 -15.31
N GLN A 200 -7.54 4.25 -14.06
CA GLN A 200 -6.99 5.51 -13.57
C GLN A 200 -5.69 5.92 -14.27
N LEU A 201 -4.84 4.96 -14.67
CA LEU A 201 -3.46 5.23 -15.09
C LEU A 201 -3.16 4.83 -16.54
N GLY A 202 -4.08 4.15 -17.23
CA GLY A 202 -3.92 3.80 -18.63
C GLY A 202 -5.25 3.61 -19.34
N TYR A 203 -5.16 3.37 -20.64
CA TYR A 203 -6.31 3.10 -21.49
C TYR A 203 -5.93 2.17 -22.65
N VAL A 204 -6.95 1.63 -23.31
CA VAL A 204 -6.83 0.72 -24.45
C VAL A 204 -7.48 1.34 -25.67
N ILE A 205 -6.79 1.26 -26.81
CA ILE A 205 -7.34 1.59 -28.13
C ILE A 205 -7.06 0.45 -29.12
N PHE A 206 -7.79 0.40 -30.22
CA PHE A 206 -7.34 -0.37 -31.39
C PHE A 206 -6.20 0.37 -32.09
N ASP A 207 -5.23 -0.39 -32.59
CA ASP A 207 -4.19 0.12 -33.48
C ASP A 207 -4.83 0.54 -34.81
N ASN A 208 -4.40 1.68 -35.37
CA ASN A 208 -4.83 2.15 -36.69
C ASN A 208 -4.24 1.32 -37.84
N TYR A 209 -3.08 0.70 -37.60
CA TYR A 209 -2.37 -0.14 -38.54
C TYR A 209 -2.18 -1.55 -37.93
N PRO A 210 -3.29 -2.29 -37.74
CA PRO A 210 -3.25 -3.54 -37.02
C PRO A 210 -2.39 -4.60 -37.73
N VAL A 211 -1.45 -5.21 -37.00
CA VAL A 211 -0.66 -6.36 -37.51
C VAL A 211 -1.58 -7.55 -37.80
N THR A 212 -2.55 -7.77 -36.91
CA THR A 212 -3.65 -8.72 -37.09
C THR A 212 -4.95 -8.08 -36.60
N GLN A 213 -6.10 -8.59 -37.05
CA GLN A 213 -7.40 -8.08 -36.61
C GLN A 213 -7.53 -8.12 -35.07
N LEU A 214 -8.04 -7.03 -34.50
CA LEU A 214 -8.15 -6.74 -33.05
C LEU A 214 -6.82 -6.40 -32.35
N HIS A 215 -5.75 -6.11 -33.11
CA HIS A 215 -4.52 -5.53 -32.54
C HIS A 215 -4.84 -4.28 -31.73
N SER A 216 -4.50 -4.33 -30.44
CA SER A 216 -4.81 -3.29 -29.48
C SER A 216 -3.54 -2.74 -28.84
N LEU A 217 -3.58 -1.46 -28.46
CA LEU A 217 -2.51 -0.76 -27.76
C LEU A 217 -2.97 -0.43 -26.34
N ILE A 218 -2.16 -0.79 -25.36
CA ILE A 218 -2.35 -0.40 -23.96
C ILE A 218 -1.35 0.72 -23.67
N ILE A 219 -1.87 1.87 -23.24
CA ILE A 219 -1.10 3.11 -23.18
C ILE A 219 -1.28 3.72 -21.78
N PRO A 220 -0.20 4.07 -21.06
CA PRO A 220 -0.27 4.82 -19.82
C PRO A 220 -0.74 6.24 -20.10
N LYS A 221 -1.52 6.83 -19.20
CA LYS A 221 -2.01 8.22 -19.35
C LYS A 221 -0.89 9.23 -19.20
N ARG A 222 0.08 8.96 -18.32
CA ARG A 222 1.30 9.76 -18.19
C ARG A 222 2.14 9.58 -19.44
N HIS A 223 2.65 10.69 -19.97
CA HIS A 223 3.63 10.63 -21.04
C HIS A 223 4.97 10.15 -20.48
N VAL A 224 5.44 9.01 -20.97
CA VAL A 224 6.82 8.55 -20.80
C VAL A 224 7.28 7.90 -22.09
N PRO A 225 8.54 8.09 -22.50
CA PRO A 225 8.99 7.63 -23.80
C PRO A 225 9.02 6.11 -23.89
N THR A 226 9.47 5.40 -22.85
CA THR A 226 9.66 3.95 -22.89
C THR A 226 9.03 3.25 -21.68
N TYR A 227 9.01 1.92 -21.72
CA TYR A 227 8.53 1.09 -20.61
C TYR A 227 9.39 1.23 -19.36
N PHE A 228 10.68 1.53 -19.51
CA PHE A 228 11.62 1.59 -18.39
C PHE A 228 11.38 2.79 -17.46
N GLU A 229 10.64 3.81 -17.91
CA GLU A 229 10.25 4.94 -17.07
C GLU A 229 8.90 4.72 -16.36
N LEU A 230 8.19 3.61 -16.59
CA LEU A 230 6.93 3.33 -15.91
C LEU A 230 7.15 3.03 -14.43
N GLY A 231 6.32 3.65 -13.58
CA GLY A 231 6.20 3.28 -12.18
C GLY A 231 5.44 1.97 -12.00
N GLN A 232 5.63 1.29 -10.88
CA GLN A 232 4.98 0.01 -10.60
C GLN A 232 3.43 0.08 -10.69
N ALA A 233 2.83 1.20 -10.29
CA ALA A 233 1.38 1.40 -10.40
C ALA A 233 0.91 1.44 -11.86
N GLU A 234 1.68 2.06 -12.77
CA GLU A 234 1.37 2.09 -14.21
C GLU A 234 1.55 0.73 -14.84
N ILE A 235 2.60 -0.02 -14.46
CA ILE A 235 2.81 -1.40 -14.91
C ILE A 235 1.61 -2.27 -14.54
N ASN A 236 1.16 -2.18 -13.28
CA ASN A 236 0.00 -2.93 -12.81
C ASN A 236 -1.28 -2.53 -13.55
N ALA A 237 -1.51 -1.22 -13.74
CA ALA A 237 -2.66 -0.70 -14.45
C ALA A 237 -2.69 -1.12 -15.93
N CYS A 238 -1.54 -1.06 -16.61
CA CYS A 238 -1.40 -1.52 -17.98
C CYS A 238 -1.62 -3.04 -18.08
N ASN A 239 -1.10 -3.83 -17.14
CA ASN A 239 -1.32 -5.27 -17.13
C ASN A 239 -2.80 -5.64 -16.91
N GLN A 240 -3.53 -4.91 -16.05
CA GLN A 240 -4.98 -5.11 -15.90
C GLN A 240 -5.73 -4.86 -17.22
N LEU A 241 -5.39 -3.78 -17.91
CA LEU A 241 -5.97 -3.43 -19.21
C LEU A 241 -5.59 -4.43 -20.30
N LEU A 242 -4.37 -4.97 -20.26
CA LEU A 242 -3.91 -6.02 -21.15
C LEU A 242 -4.75 -7.30 -21.01
N GLN A 243 -5.02 -7.71 -19.76
CA GLN A 243 -5.90 -8.86 -19.49
C GLN A 243 -7.34 -8.59 -19.92
N TYR A 244 -7.85 -7.39 -19.68
CA TYR A 244 -9.17 -6.96 -20.15
C TYR A 244 -9.27 -7.04 -21.69
N ALA A 245 -8.31 -6.44 -22.40
CA ALA A 245 -8.28 -6.42 -23.87
C ALA A 245 -8.16 -7.84 -24.45
N LYS A 246 -7.37 -8.72 -23.82
CA LYS A 246 -7.29 -10.15 -24.17
C LYS A 246 -8.65 -10.82 -24.02
N GLY A 247 -9.33 -10.62 -22.88
CA GLY A 247 -10.65 -11.18 -22.62
C GLY A 247 -11.69 -10.68 -23.63
N GLY A 248 -11.71 -9.39 -23.92
CA GLY A 248 -12.59 -8.77 -24.93
C GLY A 248 -12.34 -9.30 -26.34
N SER A 249 -11.07 -9.53 -26.71
CA SER A 249 -10.71 -10.12 -28.00
C SER A 249 -11.23 -11.56 -28.13
N LEU A 250 -11.01 -12.40 -27.11
CA LEU A 250 -11.53 -13.77 -27.07
C LEU A 250 -13.05 -13.83 -26.99
N HIS A 251 -13.70 -12.80 -26.46
CA HIS A 251 -15.15 -12.71 -26.47
C HIS A 251 -15.67 -12.49 -27.89
N HIS A 252 -15.07 -11.55 -28.63
CA HIS A 252 -15.48 -11.18 -29.99
C HIS A 252 -15.08 -12.21 -31.06
N ASP A 253 -13.91 -12.83 -30.92
CA ASP A 253 -13.40 -13.78 -31.89
C ASP A 253 -12.85 -15.05 -31.23
N LYS A 254 -13.61 -16.14 -31.38
CA LYS A 254 -13.28 -17.47 -30.86
C LYS A 254 -12.17 -18.19 -31.64
N SER A 255 -11.82 -17.70 -32.83
CA SER A 255 -10.75 -18.29 -33.66
C SER A 255 -9.35 -17.91 -33.16
N ILE A 256 -9.24 -16.94 -32.27
CA ILE A 256 -7.97 -16.56 -31.64
C ILE A 256 -7.45 -17.72 -30.79
N THR A 257 -6.25 -18.19 -31.11
CA THR A 257 -5.58 -19.32 -30.44
C THR A 257 -4.32 -18.91 -29.67
N GLY A 258 -3.89 -17.66 -29.78
CA GLY A 258 -2.71 -17.17 -29.09
C GLY A 258 -2.60 -15.65 -29.14
N PHE A 259 -1.56 -15.10 -28.53
CA PHE A 259 -1.28 -13.67 -28.52
C PHE A 259 0.23 -13.43 -28.57
N ASN A 260 0.64 -12.36 -29.26
CA ASN A 260 1.94 -11.74 -29.02
C ASN A 260 1.74 -10.47 -28.21
N ILE A 261 2.61 -10.26 -27.23
CA ILE A 261 2.69 -9.03 -26.45
C ILE A 261 4.07 -8.43 -26.73
N GLY A 262 4.10 -7.17 -27.16
CA GLY A 262 5.32 -6.51 -27.60
C GLY A 262 5.42 -5.08 -27.10
N ILE A 263 6.65 -4.63 -26.85
CA ILE A 263 6.96 -3.26 -26.44
C ILE A 263 8.27 -2.89 -27.12
N ASN A 264 8.25 -1.83 -27.93
CA ASN A 264 9.45 -1.29 -28.56
C ASN A 264 9.96 -0.13 -27.71
N ASN A 265 11.23 -0.18 -27.32
CA ASN A 265 11.87 0.86 -26.50
C ASN A 265 13.09 1.41 -27.26
N GLY A 266 12.96 2.64 -27.77
CA GLY A 266 13.95 3.31 -28.61
C GLY A 266 13.79 3.06 -30.11
N GLU A 267 14.33 3.98 -30.91
CA GLU A 267 14.24 3.98 -32.38
C GLU A 267 14.78 2.68 -33.00
N SER A 268 15.94 2.20 -32.54
CA SER A 268 16.56 0.96 -33.02
C SER A 268 15.71 -0.30 -32.74
N ALA A 269 14.77 -0.24 -31.80
CA ALA A 269 13.81 -1.30 -31.53
C ALA A 269 12.52 -1.15 -32.36
N GLY A 270 12.44 -0.17 -33.26
CA GLY A 270 11.26 0.11 -34.08
C GLY A 270 10.20 0.93 -33.36
N GLN A 271 10.55 1.69 -32.32
CA GLN A 271 9.62 2.62 -31.69
C GLN A 271 9.46 3.88 -32.55
N THR A 272 8.23 4.19 -32.95
CA THR A 272 7.90 5.36 -33.78
C THR A 272 7.17 6.46 -33.02
N ILE A 273 6.38 6.08 -32.01
CA ILE A 273 5.74 7.01 -31.08
C ILE A 273 6.45 6.90 -29.74
N PHE A 274 7.12 7.98 -29.35
CA PHE A 274 7.84 8.09 -28.07
C PHE A 274 6.90 8.39 -26.90
N HIS A 275 5.85 7.58 -26.80
CA HIS A 275 5.00 7.45 -25.63
C HIS A 275 4.77 5.95 -25.46
N CYS A 276 5.25 5.38 -24.36
CA CYS A 276 5.21 3.96 -24.06
C CYS A 276 3.85 3.36 -24.41
N HIS A 277 3.84 2.26 -25.14
CA HIS A 277 2.63 1.54 -25.49
C HIS A 277 2.93 0.06 -25.61
N ILE A 278 2.00 -0.76 -25.13
CA ILE A 278 2.12 -2.21 -25.14
C ILE A 278 1.19 -2.74 -26.23
N HIS A 279 1.77 -3.44 -27.19
CA HIS A 279 1.04 -4.14 -28.24
C HIS A 279 0.43 -5.42 -27.68
N LEU A 280 -0.85 -5.63 -27.94
CA LEU A 280 -1.53 -6.91 -27.78
C LEU A 280 -2.03 -7.35 -29.17
N ILE A 281 -1.36 -8.36 -29.73
CA ILE A 281 -1.60 -8.84 -31.09
C ILE A 281 -2.24 -10.22 -31.02
N PRO A 282 -3.55 -10.37 -31.30
CA PRO A 282 -4.21 -11.65 -31.32
C PRO A 282 -3.74 -12.52 -32.49
N ARG A 283 -3.50 -13.81 -32.23
CA ARG A 283 -2.97 -14.78 -33.20
C ARG A 283 -3.96 -15.89 -33.46
N ARG A 284 -4.01 -16.36 -34.71
CA ARG A 284 -4.88 -17.44 -35.19
C ARG A 284 -4.04 -18.54 -35.82
N ARG A 285 -4.58 -19.76 -35.90
CA ARG A 285 -3.93 -20.81 -36.69
C ARG A 285 -3.92 -20.40 -38.16
N GLY A 286 -2.76 -20.47 -38.80
CA GLY A 286 -2.59 -20.16 -40.23
C GLY A 286 -2.50 -18.67 -40.57
N ASP A 287 -2.36 -17.78 -39.57
CA ASP A 287 -2.11 -16.35 -39.83
C ASP A 287 -0.67 -16.04 -40.28
N VAL A 288 0.23 -17.02 -40.16
CA VAL A 288 1.58 -17.04 -40.71
C VAL A 288 1.97 -18.49 -41.02
N ASP A 289 2.76 -18.71 -42.07
CA ASP A 289 3.18 -20.05 -42.49
C ASP A 289 4.00 -20.79 -41.43
N ASN A 290 4.92 -20.08 -40.77
CA ASN A 290 5.75 -20.63 -39.69
C ASN A 290 5.77 -19.71 -38.46
N PRO A 291 4.96 -19.99 -37.42
CA PRO A 291 4.93 -19.16 -36.21
C PRO A 291 6.13 -19.40 -35.27
N ARG A 292 6.90 -20.48 -35.48
CA ARG A 292 8.12 -20.77 -34.69
C ARG A 292 9.11 -19.62 -34.89
N GLY A 293 9.75 -19.16 -33.81
CA GLY A 293 10.53 -17.92 -33.83
C GLY A 293 9.92 -16.79 -33.01
N GLY A 294 8.60 -16.58 -33.16
CA GLY A 294 7.90 -15.48 -32.51
C GLY A 294 8.63 -14.14 -32.67
N VAL A 295 8.98 -13.51 -31.54
CA VAL A 295 9.70 -12.23 -31.48
C VAL A 295 11.02 -12.21 -32.25
N ARG A 296 11.65 -13.36 -32.50
CA ARG A 296 12.92 -13.41 -33.23
C ARG A 296 12.81 -12.99 -34.69
N HIS A 297 11.60 -13.01 -35.27
CA HIS A 297 11.33 -12.51 -36.61
C HIS A 297 11.51 -10.98 -36.73
N VAL A 298 11.69 -10.26 -35.61
CA VAL A 298 12.10 -8.85 -35.61
C VAL A 298 13.47 -8.66 -36.29
N ILE A 299 14.37 -9.63 -36.17
CA ILE A 299 15.64 -9.64 -36.93
C ILE A 299 15.49 -10.59 -38.11
N LEU A 300 15.54 -10.04 -39.32
CA LEU A 300 15.40 -10.80 -40.56
C LEU A 300 16.36 -12.01 -40.57
N GLY A 301 15.82 -13.19 -40.85
CA GLY A 301 16.57 -14.44 -40.91
C GLY A 301 16.89 -15.10 -39.56
N LYS A 302 16.52 -14.52 -38.40
CA LYS A 302 16.76 -15.12 -37.07
C LYS A 302 15.55 -15.84 -36.46
N GLY A 303 14.40 -15.79 -37.13
CA GLY A 303 13.15 -16.39 -36.67
C GLY A 303 13.09 -17.91 -36.77
N ASN A 304 13.67 -18.49 -37.83
CA ASN A 304 13.65 -19.95 -38.04
C ASN A 304 14.83 -20.60 -37.30
N TYR A 305 14.53 -21.38 -36.28
CA TYR A 305 15.46 -22.22 -35.50
C TYR A 305 14.76 -23.50 -35.06
#